data_AF-A0A521DVK7-F1
#
_entry.id   AF-A0A521DVK7-F1
#
_cell.length_a   1.000
_cell.length_b   1.000
_cell.length_c   1.000
_cell.angle_alpha   90.00
_cell.angle_beta   90.00
_cell.angle_gamma   90.00
#
_symmetry.space_group_name_H-M   'P 1'
#
loop_
_entity.id
_entity.type
_entity.pdbx_description
1 polymer ?
#
loop_
_entity_poly.entity_id
_entity_poly.type
_entity_poly.pdbx_seq_one_letter_code
_entity_poly.pdbx_strand_id
1 'polypeptide(L)'
;MTNREYRCLNCLEHTIDRAFDVSHLSVTCPNCGSFQRFVNEEVYRQFRTFEESAPAGIDWERLDRTEKLVVCERLVRSTKTLADFTIVE
;
A
#
# COMPACT_ATOMS: atom_id res chain seq x y z
N MET A 1 2.23 8.44 -21.69
CA MET A 1 2.37 8.47 -20.23
C MET A 1 1.45 7.41 -19.67
N THR A 2 1.94 6.51 -18.82
CA THR A 2 1.12 5.41 -18.27
C THR A 2 0.49 5.90 -16.97
N ASN A 3 -0.84 5.87 -16.88
CA ASN A 3 -1.52 6.21 -15.64
C ASN A 3 -1.31 5.09 -14.61
N ARG A 4 -1.33 5.49 -13.33
CA ARG A 4 -1.34 4.59 -12.17
C ARG A 4 -2.66 4.75 -11.44
N GLU A 5 -3.21 3.62 -11.03
CA GLU A 5 -4.37 3.57 -10.15
C GLU A 5 -3.93 3.73 -8.69
N TYR A 6 -4.75 4.46 -7.94
CA TYR A 6 -4.58 4.61 -6.51
C TYR A 6 -5.91 4.32 -5.83
N ARG A 7 -5.92 3.52 -4.76
CA ARG A 7 -7.13 3.08 -4.06
C ARG A 7 -7.31 3.82 -2.73
N CYS A 8 -8.54 4.26 -2.48
CA CYS A 8 -8.91 4.89 -1.21
C CYS A 8 -8.75 3.89 -0.06
N LEU A 9 -7.92 4.20 0.94
CA LEU A 9 -7.71 3.32 2.11
C LEU A 9 -8.88 3.28 3.10
N ASN A 10 -9.89 4.13 2.93
CA ASN A 10 -11.07 4.17 3.79
C ASN A 10 -12.18 3.25 3.27
N CYS A 11 -12.71 3.51 2.07
CA CYS A 11 -13.80 2.70 1.54
C CYS A 11 -13.31 1.45 0.79
N LEU A 12 -12.05 1.41 0.34
CA LEU A 12 -11.46 0.32 -0.46
C LEU A 12 -12.18 0.03 -1.81
N GLU A 13 -13.31 0.68 -2.08
CA GLU A 13 -14.13 0.48 -3.28
C GLU A 13 -13.69 1.31 -4.50
N HIS A 14 -13.10 2.49 -4.27
CA HIS A 14 -12.84 3.45 -5.34
C HIS A 14 -11.35 3.67 -5.61
N THR A 15 -11.00 3.74 -6.89
CA THR A 15 -9.67 4.10 -7.39
C THR A 15 -9.70 5.39 -8.19
N ILE A 16 -8.57 6.10 -8.21
CA ILE A 16 -8.33 7.24 -9.10
C ILE A 16 -7.09 7.01 -9.95
N ASP A 17 -7.12 7.50 -11.19
CA ASP A 17 -5.98 7.46 -12.11
C ASP A 17 -5.17 8.75 -12.06
N ARG A 18 -3.84 8.64 -11.98
CA ARG A 18 -2.91 9.78 -12.11
C ARG A 18 -1.70 9.40 -12.96
N ALA A 19 -1.16 10.38 -13.68
CA ALA A 19 0.03 10.19 -14.53
C ALA A 19 1.35 10.16 -13.74
N PHE A 20 1.34 10.61 -12.48
CA PHE A 20 2.51 10.57 -11.61
C PHE A 20 2.62 9.20 -10.93
N ASP A 21 3.85 8.76 -10.68
CA ASP A 21 4.14 7.45 -10.09
C ASP A 21 4.71 7.64 -8.66
N VAL A 22 3.81 7.72 -7.67
CA VAL A 22 4.13 7.93 -6.25
C VAL A 22 3.54 6.82 -5.39
N SER A 23 3.93 6.74 -4.11
CA SER A 23 3.44 5.71 -3.20
C SER A 23 1.99 5.93 -2.78
N HIS A 24 1.62 7.19 -2.51
CA HIS A 24 0.27 7.56 -2.11
C HIS A 24 -0.03 9.03 -2.42
N LEU A 25 -1.31 9.35 -2.38
CA LEU A 25 -1.87 10.68 -2.59
C LEU A 25 -2.80 11.01 -1.42
N SER A 26 -2.87 12.27 -1.01
CA SER A 26 -3.88 12.73 -0.06
C SER A 26 -4.94 13.52 -0.82
N VAL A 27 -6.15 12.99 -0.89
CA VAL A 27 -7.24 13.56 -1.69
C VAL A 27 -8.58 13.11 -1.11
N THR A 28 -9.59 13.97 -1.21
CA THR A 28 -10.96 13.63 -0.86
C THR A 28 -11.49 12.56 -1.79
N CYS A 29 -11.91 11.43 -1.22
CA CYS A 29 -12.49 10.35 -2.00
C CYS A 29 -13.85 10.77 -2.57
N PRO A 30 -14.05 10.72 -3.90
CA PRO A 30 -15.34 11.10 -4.49
C PRO A 30 -16.45 10.10 -4.18
N ASN A 31 -16.12 8.88 -3.73
CA ASN A 31 -17.10 7.86 -3.32
C ASN A 31 -17.57 8.04 -1.88
N CYS A 32 -16.66 8.07 -0.91
CA CYS A 32 -17.02 8.13 0.52
C CYS A 32 -16.93 9.53 1.15
N GLY A 33 -16.51 10.56 0.40
CA GLY A 33 -16.36 11.93 0.89
C GLY A 33 -15.24 12.15 1.91
N SER A 34 -14.54 11.09 2.34
CA SER A 34 -13.49 11.17 3.36
C SER A 34 -12.18 11.69 2.76
N PHE A 35 -11.53 12.63 3.45
CA PHE A 35 -10.18 13.08 3.11
C PHE A 35 -9.15 12.08 3.64
N GLN A 36 -8.58 11.26 2.74
CA GLN A 36 -7.81 10.09 3.11
C GLN A 36 -6.64 9.88 2.16
N ARG A 37 -5.76 8.96 2.56
CA ARG A 37 -4.69 8.48 1.68
C ARG A 37 -5.25 7.51 0.64
N PHE A 38 -4.89 7.77 -0.61
CA PHE A 38 -5.05 6.89 -1.74
C PHE A 38 -3.71 6.22 -2.00
N VAL A 39 -3.61 4.91 -1.77
CA VAL A 39 -2.36 4.17 -1.95
C VAL A 39 -2.27 3.62 -3.36
N ASN A 40 -1.06 3.53 -3.91
CA ASN A 40 -0.85 2.93 -5.23
C ASN A 40 -1.45 1.51 -5.30
N GLU A 41 -2.20 1.20 -6.35
CA GLU A 41 -2.98 -0.05 -6.45
C GLU A 41 -2.09 -1.30 -6.39
N GLU A 42 -0.89 -1.28 -6.98
CA GLU A 42 0.02 -2.42 -6.92
C GLU A 42 0.53 -2.67 -5.50
N VAL A 43 0.77 -1.60 -4.73
CA VAL A 43 1.12 -1.69 -3.30
C VAL A 43 -0.05 -2.27 -2.51
N TYR A 44 -1.28 -1.83 -2.80
CA TYR A 44 -2.47 -2.36 -2.14
C TYR A 44 -2.71 -3.83 -2.45
N ARG A 45 -2.50 -4.26 -3.70
CA ARG A 45 -2.60 -5.67 -4.10
C ARG A 45 -1.61 -6.54 -3.34
N GLN A 46 -0.35 -6.10 -3.26
CA GLN A 46 0.67 -6.81 -2.48
C GLN A 46 0.30 -6.91 -1.00
N PHE A 47 -0.21 -5.81 -0.42
CA PHE A 47 -0.71 -5.80 0.95
C PHE A 47 -1.83 -6.82 1.15
N ARG A 48 -2.82 -6.86 0.24
CA ARG A 48 -3.92 -7.84 0.29
C ARG A 48 -3.43 -9.28 0.20
N THR A 49 -2.48 -9.56 -0.68
CA THR A 49 -1.87 -10.90 -0.78
C THR A 49 -1.21 -11.33 0.54
N PHE A 50 -0.52 -10.42 1.21
CA PHE A 50 0.11 -10.71 2.51
C PHE A 50 -0.87 -10.80 3.67
N GLU A 51 -1.96 -10.04 3.65
CA GLU A 51 -3.05 -10.19 4.62
C GLU A 51 -3.79 -11.53 4.46
N GLU A 52 -3.87 -12.06 3.24
CA GLU A 52 -4.47 -13.37 2.98
C GLU A 52 -3.50 -14.52 3.29
N SER A 53 -2.21 -14.31 3.07
CA SER A 53 -1.15 -15.27 3.32
C SER A 53 0.11 -14.56 3.76
N ALA A 54 0.35 -14.55 5.08
CA ALA A 54 1.49 -13.86 5.67
C ALA A 54 2.82 -14.31 5.03
N PRO A 55 3.71 -13.36 4.67
CA PRO A 55 4.98 -13.67 4.04
C PRO A 55 5.94 -14.39 4.99
N ALA A 56 6.71 -15.34 4.47
CA ALA A 56 7.83 -15.93 5.20
C ALA A 56 8.98 -14.91 5.32
N GLY A 57 9.60 -14.82 6.49
CA GLY A 57 10.80 -14.00 6.72
C GLY A 57 10.56 -12.65 7.43
N ILE A 58 9.32 -12.33 7.78
CA ILE A 58 8.99 -11.23 8.68
C ILE A 58 7.80 -11.62 9.55
N ASP A 59 7.78 -11.17 10.80
CA ASP A 59 6.63 -11.37 11.69
C ASP A 59 5.51 -10.37 11.33
N TRP A 60 4.76 -10.70 10.27
CA TRP A 60 3.75 -9.83 9.69
C TRP A 60 2.67 -9.41 10.68
N GLU A 61 2.31 -10.28 11.62
CA GLU A 61 1.25 -10.04 12.61
C GLU A 61 1.65 -9.00 13.67
N ARG A 62 2.95 -8.75 13.85
CA ARG A 62 3.44 -7.70 14.75
C ARG A 62 3.35 -6.30 14.16
N LEU A 63 3.20 -6.18 12.85
CA LEU A 63 3.18 -4.90 12.16
C LEU A 63 1.79 -4.28 12.18
N ASP A 64 1.72 -2.99 12.43
CA ASP A 64 0.48 -2.24 12.23
C ASP A 64 0.18 -2.06 10.74
N ARG A 65 -1.05 -1.62 10.43
CA ARG A 65 -1.50 -1.44 9.04
C ARG A 65 -0.60 -0.51 8.22
N THR A 66 -0.08 0.55 8.84
CA THR A 66 0.79 1.51 8.17
C THR A 66 2.16 0.90 7.89
N GLU A 67 2.73 0.20 8.86
CA GLU A 67 4.01 -0.50 8.71
C GLU A 67 3.94 -1.57 7.61
N LYS A 68 2.87 -2.36 7.61
CA LYS A 68 2.56 -3.33 6.55
C LYS A 68 2.55 -2.67 5.17
N LEU A 69 1.85 -1.53 5.03
CA LEU A 69 1.81 -0.78 3.76
C LEU A 69 3.19 -0.23 3.36
N VAL A 70 4.03 0.18 4.32
CA VAL A 70 5.41 0.62 4.04
C VAL A 70 6.26 -0.54 3.54
N VAL A 71 6.18 -1.73 4.13
CA VAL A 71 6.88 -2.92 3.64
C VAL A 71 6.45 -3.23 2.20
N CYS A 72 5.16 -3.28 1.92
CA CYS A 72 4.66 -3.52 0.56
C CYS A 72 5.10 -2.43 -0.44
N GLU A 73 5.10 -1.16 -0.04
CA GLU A 73 5.59 -0.06 -0.87
C GLU A 73 7.03 -0.29 -1.32
N ARG A 74 7.89 -0.62 -0.36
CA ARG A 74 9.31 -0.86 -0.61
C ARG A 74 9.53 -2.11 -1.46
N LEU A 75 8.77 -3.18 -1.27
CA LEU A 75 8.89 -4.39 -2.09
C LEU A 75 8.46 -4.17 -3.54
N VAL A 76 7.35 -3.45 -3.75
CA VAL A 76 6.77 -3.26 -5.09
C VAL A 76 7.50 -2.18 -5.88
N ARG A 77 7.97 -1.13 -5.20
CA ARG A 77 8.43 0.12 -5.85
C ARG A 77 9.92 0.40 -5.66
N SER A 78 10.65 -0.49 -5.03
CA SER A 78 12.11 -0.40 -4.90
C SER A 78 12.76 -1.76 -5.09
N THR A 79 14.08 -1.83 -4.97
CA THR A 79 14.84 -3.09 -5.07
C THR A 79 14.94 -3.84 -3.73
N LYS A 80 14.09 -3.48 -2.76
CA LYS A 80 14.09 -4.07 -1.42
C LYS A 80 13.40 -5.42 -1.41
N THR A 81 13.85 -6.29 -0.53
CA THR A 81 13.32 -7.63 -0.29
C THR A 81 12.88 -7.76 1.16
N LEU A 82 12.16 -8.83 1.52
CA LEU A 82 11.73 -9.06 2.90
C LEU A 82 12.90 -9.13 3.90
N ALA A 83 14.08 -9.59 3.43
CA ALA A 83 15.30 -9.66 4.25
C ALA A 83 15.89 -8.29 4.59
N ASP A 84 15.47 -7.21 3.92
CA ASP A 84 15.90 -5.85 4.22
C ASP A 84 15.16 -5.22 5.41
N PHE A 85 14.16 -5.90 5.97
CA PHE A 85 13.35 -5.39 7.08
C PHE A 85 13.71 -6.10 8.39
N THR A 86 13.67 -5.35 9.47
CA THR A 86 13.85 -5.88 10.82
C THR A 86 12.84 -5.19 11.74
N ILE A 87 12.14 -5.98 12.54
CA ILE A 87 11.20 -5.48 13.55
C ILE A 87 11.99 -5.22 14.82
N VAL A 88 11.95 -3.99 15.31
CA VAL A 88 12.59 -3.55 16.55
C VAL A 88 11.52 -3.33 17.62
N GLU A 89 11.89 -3.54 18.89
CA GLU A 89 11.00 -3.35 20.06
C GLU A 89 10.87 -1.88 20.48
#